data_AF-A0A6C0HVD2-F1
#
_entry.id   AF-A0A6C0HVD2-F1
#
_cell.length_a   1.000
_cell.length_b   1.000
_cell.length_c   1.000
_cell.angle_alpha   90.00
_cell.angle_beta   90.00
_cell.angle_gamma   90.00
#
_symmetry.space_group_name_H-M   'P 1'
#
loop_
_entity.id
_entity.type
_entity.pdbx_description
1 polymer ?
#
loop_
_entity_poly.entity_id
_entity_poly.type
_entity_poly.pdbx_seq_one_letter_code
_entity_poly.pdbx_strand_id
1 'polypeptide(L)'
;MDFFVPIFACILFLLVKIIEMKFVEKEITSIKFMVRDTIVVFLVTTVSVFLYGTYFHSIHDFMNMVTNTKTIPVVIAPEIFTDSPGF
;
A
#
# COMPACT_ATOMS: atom_id res chain seq x y z
N MET A 1 -4.73 -5.42 5.03
CA MET A 1 -4.69 -4.11 4.34
C MET A 1 -4.73 -3.04 5.40
N ASP A 2 -3.75 -2.15 5.43
CA ASP A 2 -3.66 -1.12 6.46
C ASP A 2 -4.54 0.08 6.06
N PHE A 3 -5.71 0.20 6.69
CA PHE A 3 -6.66 1.29 6.43
C PHE A 3 -6.25 2.62 7.08
N PHE A 4 -5.15 2.65 7.84
CA PHE A 4 -4.67 3.85 8.49
C PHE A 4 -4.26 4.94 7.49
N VAL A 5 -3.57 4.55 6.41
CA VAL A 5 -3.04 5.50 5.41
C VAL A 5 -4.16 6.21 4.62
N PRO A 6 -5.18 5.51 4.07
CA PRO A 6 -6.30 6.18 3.39
C PRO A 6 -7.09 7.11 4.31
N ILE A 7 -7.34 6.70 5.56
CA ILE A 7 -8.07 7.52 6.54
C ILE A 7 -7.28 8.80 6.85
N PHE A 8 -5.99 8.67 7.10
CA PHE A 8 -5.12 9.83 7.36
C PHE A 8 -5.05 10.79 6.17
N ALA A 9 -4.94 10.25 4.95
CA ALA A 9 -4.95 11.05 3.72
C ALA A 9 -6.27 11.81 3.52
N CYS A 10 -7.42 11.19 3.82
CA CYS A 10 -8.72 11.85 3.78
C CYS A 10 -8.83 13.02 4.77
N ILE A 11 -8.31 12.85 6.00
CA ILE A 11 -8.31 13.92 7.01
C ILE A 11 -7.46 15.09 6.53
N LEU A 12 -6.25 14.82 6.02
CA LEU A 12 -5.38 15.85 5.44
C LEU A 12 -6.05 16.58 4.28
N PHE A 13 -6.68 15.84 3.37
CA PHE A 13 -7.40 16.43 2.25
C PHE A 13 -8.54 17.34 2.70
N LEU A 14 -9.34 16.91 3.68
CA LEU A 14 -10.41 17.74 4.24
C LEU A 14 -9.87 19.01 4.88
N LEU A 15 -8.78 18.94 5.64
CA LEU A 15 -8.15 20.13 6.24
C LEU A 15 -7.70 21.13 5.16
N VAL A 16 -7.01 20.64 4.12
CA VAL A 16 -6.57 21.47 3.00
C VAL A 16 -7.77 22.09 2.30
N LYS A 17 -8.83 21.32 2.04
CA LYS A 17 -10.00 21.81 1.31
C LYS A 17 -10.79 22.85 2.11
N ILE A 18 -10.88 22.70 3.43
CA ILE A 18 -11.46 23.70 4.33
C ILE A 18 -10.64 25.00 4.31
N ILE A 19 -9.30 24.91 4.33
CA ILE A 19 -8.41 26.07 4.23
C ILE A 19 -8.59 26.77 2.89
N GLU A 20 -8.64 26.01 1.79
CA GLU A 20 -8.83 26.52 0.43
C GLU A 20 -10.15 27.30 0.30
N MET A 21 -11.26 26.73 0.78
CA MET A 21 -12.57 27.40 0.78
C MET A 21 -12.57 28.67 1.64
N LYS A 22 -11.84 28.67 2.77
CA LYS A 22 -11.80 29.80 3.71
C LYS A 22 -10.93 30.96 3.22
N PHE A 23 -9.82 30.68 2.54
CA PHE A 23 -8.80 31.69 2.22
C PHE A 23 -8.67 32.02 0.73
N VAL A 24 -8.97 31.07 -0.16
CA VAL A 24 -8.77 31.22 -1.61
C VAL A 24 -10.07 31.54 -2.32
N GLU A 25 -11.09 30.70 -2.19
CA GLU A 25 -12.34 30.87 -2.93
C GLU A 25 -13.25 31.94 -2.33
N LYS A 26 -13.16 32.23 -1.02
CA LYS A 26 -14.03 33.19 -0.28
C LYS A 26 -15.54 32.94 -0.41
N GLU A 27 -15.93 31.89 -1.11
CA GLU A 27 -17.28 31.38 -1.26
C GLU A 27 -17.29 29.93 -0.79
N ILE A 28 -18.34 29.55 -0.06
CA ILE A 28 -18.53 28.17 0.35
C ILE A 28 -19.00 27.41 -0.89
N THR A 29 -18.06 26.87 -1.67
CA THR A 29 -18.39 25.93 -2.74
C THR A 29 -19.26 24.80 -2.19
N SER A 30 -20.23 24.34 -3.01
CA SER A 30 -21.28 23.42 -2.54
C SER A 30 -20.66 22.17 -1.90
N ILE A 31 -21.08 21.84 -0.67
CA ILE A 31 -20.58 20.69 0.14
C ILE A 31 -20.58 19.38 -0.66
N LYS A 32 -21.46 19.25 -1.66
CA LYS A 32 -21.53 18.12 -2.59
C LYS A 32 -20.22 17.87 -3.34
N PHE A 33 -19.52 18.93 -3.75
CA PHE A 33 -18.23 18.79 -4.45
C PHE A 33 -17.13 18.30 -3.51
N MET A 34 -17.09 18.84 -2.28
CA MET A 34 -16.12 18.41 -1.27
C MET A 34 -16.27 16.91 -0.93
N VAL A 35 -17.50 16.42 -0.77
CA VAL A 35 -17.75 15.00 -0.49
C VAL A 35 -17.33 14.12 -1.66
N ARG A 36 -17.69 14.50 -2.90
CA ARG A 36 -17.28 13.77 -4.10
C ARG A 36 -15.76 13.66 -4.20
N ASP A 37 -15.06 14.78 -4.01
CA ASP A 37 -13.61 14.81 -4.15
C ASP A 37 -12.93 14.00 -3.04
N THR A 38 -13.49 14.03 -1.82
CA THR A 38 -13.01 13.19 -0.70
C THR A 38 -13.17 11.69 -0.99
N ILE A 39 -14.28 11.27 -1.61
CA ILE A 39 -14.50 9.88 -2.03
C ILE A 39 -13.47 9.47 -3.10
N VAL A 40 -13.18 10.35 -4.06
CA VAL A 40 -12.16 10.09 -5.09
C VAL A 40 -10.78 9.90 -4.44
N VAL A 41 -10.39 10.77 -3.51
CA VAL A 41 -9.13 10.65 -2.77
C VAL A 41 -9.06 9.35 -1.97
N PHE A 42 -10.16 8.98 -1.30
CA PHE A 42 -10.23 7.71 -0.56
C PHE A 42 -10.03 6.49 -1.47
N LEU A 43 -10.67 6.47 -2.63
CA LEU A 43 -10.54 5.38 -3.60
C LEU A 43 -9.12 5.30 -4.16
N VAL A 44 -8.55 6.43 -4.58
CA VAL A 44 -7.19 6.48 -5.15
C VAL A 44 -6.15 6.03 -4.13
N THR A 45 -6.25 6.49 -2.88
CA THR A 45 -5.33 6.10 -1.81
C THR A 45 -5.48 4.62 -1.44
N THR A 46 -6.71 4.10 -1.40
CA THR A 46 -6.96 2.67 -1.16
C THR A 46 -6.35 1.80 -2.25
N VAL A 47 -6.56 2.16 -3.52
CA VAL A 47 -5.96 1.45 -4.66
C VAL A 47 -4.43 1.53 -4.61
N SER A 48 -3.88 2.70 -4.27
CA SER A 48 -2.43 2.89 -4.17
C SER A 48 -1.80 2.01 -3.09
N VAL A 49 -2.42 1.93 -1.90
CA VAL A 49 -1.97 1.07 -0.81
C VAL A 49 -2.07 -0.41 -1.19
N PHE A 50 -3.14 -0.80 -1.90
CA PHE A 50 -3.29 -2.16 -2.40
C PHE A 50 -2.15 -2.53 -3.37
N LEU A 51 -1.90 -1.69 -4.37
CA LEU A 51 -0.82 -1.92 -5.34
C LEU A 51 0.54 -1.96 -4.64
N TYR A 52 0.79 -1.05 -3.71
CA TYR A 52 2.02 -1.06 -2.92
C TYR A 52 2.20 -2.40 -2.19
N GLY A 53 1.16 -2.89 -1.50
CA GLY A 53 1.21 -4.19 -0.82
C GLY A 53 1.52 -5.36 -1.76
N THR A 54 0.99 -5.34 -2.99
CA THR A 54 1.26 -6.39 -3.98
C THR A 54 2.67 -6.33 -4.56
N TYR A 55 3.20 -5.14 -4.83
CA TYR A 55 4.50 -4.99 -5.48
C TYR A 55 5.67 -4.92 -4.51
N PHE A 56 5.42 -4.60 -3.24
CA PHE A 56 6.47 -4.47 -2.23
C PHE A 56 7.30 -5.75 -2.10
N HIS A 57 6.65 -6.92 -2.04
CA HIS A 57 7.35 -8.21 -1.98
C HIS A 57 8.16 -8.50 -3.25
N SER A 58 7.57 -8.31 -4.44
CA SER A 58 8.26 -8.58 -5.70
C SER A 58 9.50 -7.71 -5.91
N ILE A 59 9.42 -6.42 -5.54
CA ILE A 59 10.57 -5.52 -5.60
C ILE A 59 11.60 -5.90 -4.54
N HIS A 60 11.17 -6.21 -3.32
CA HIS A 60 12.08 -6.64 -2.26
C HIS A 60 12.85 -7.91 -2.64
N ASP A 61 12.19 -8.91 -3.21
CA ASP A 61 12.82 -10.15 -3.67
C ASP A 61 13.78 -9.92 -4.84
N PHE A 62 13.40 -9.06 -5.80
CA PHE A 62 14.29 -8.64 -6.87
C PHE A 62 15.56 -7.96 -6.32
N MET A 63 15.39 -7.03 -5.37
CA MET A 63 16.52 -6.33 -4.75
C MET A 63 17.41 -7.30 -3.94
N ASN A 64 16.83 -8.29 -3.25
CA ASN A 64 17.58 -9.31 -2.53
C ASN A 64 18.38 -10.22 -3.48
N MET A 65 17.82 -10.55 -4.66
CA MET A 65 18.53 -11.31 -5.70
C MET A 65 19.72 -10.52 -6.26
N VAL A 66 19.52 -9.25 -6.60
CA VAL A 66 20.57 -8.39 -7.17
C VAL A 66 21.69 -8.10 -6.16
N THR A 67 21.34 -7.95 -4.88
CA THR A 67 22.28 -7.60 -3.81
C THR A 67 22.95 -8.83 -3.18
N ASN A 68 22.64 -10.05 -3.65
CA ASN A 68 23.21 -11.31 -3.20
C ASN A 68 23.07 -11.56 -1.68
N THR A 69 22.00 -11.04 -1.06
CA THR A 69 21.63 -11.37 0.33
C THR A 69 20.98 -12.75 0.33
N LYS A 70 21.78 -13.79 0.11
CA LYS A 70 21.36 -15.20 0.21
C LYS A 70 21.18 -15.58 1.67
N THR A 71 20.15 -15.09 2.34
CA THR A 71 19.61 -15.82 3.50
C THR A 71 18.63 -16.84 2.96
N ILE A 72 19.15 -17.96 2.46
CA ILE A 72 18.34 -19.16 2.28
C ILE A 72 17.69 -19.39 3.65
N PRO A 73 16.36 -19.41 3.78
CA PRO A 73 15.76 -19.82 5.03
C PRO A 73 16.22 -21.26 5.29
N VAL A 74 17.08 -21.43 6.30
CA VAL A 74 17.64 -22.73 6.76
C VAL A 74 16.54 -23.53 7.49
N VAL A 75 15.34 -23.57 6.94
CA VAL A 75 14.15 -24.20 7.54
C VAL A 75 13.56 -25.29 6.64
N ILE A 76 14.14 -25.54 5.48
CA ILE A 76 13.86 -26.77 4.73
C ILE A 76 15.05 -27.68 4.97
N ALA A 77 14.98 -28.47 6.04
CA ALA A 77 15.85 -29.62 6.18
C ALA A 77 15.79 -30.40 4.85
N PRO A 78 16.94 -30.73 4.22
CA PRO A 78 16.93 -31.43 2.94
C PRO A 78 16.07 -32.69 3.08
N GLU A 79 15.14 -32.89 2.15
CA GLU A 79 14.28 -34.06 2.12
C GLU A 79 15.19 -35.31 2.04
N ILE A 80 15.26 -36.05 3.14
CA ILE A 80 16.06 -37.27 3.21
C ILE A 80 15.22 -38.37 2.55
N PHE A 81 15.51 -38.64 1.28
CA PHE A 81 14.93 -39.78 0.55
C PHE A 81 15.55 -41.09 1.07
N THR A 82 15.13 -41.55 2.25
CA THR A 82 15.49 -42.88 2.79
C THR A 82 14.48 -43.92 2.37
N ASP A 83 14.10 -43.98 1.08
CA ASP A 83 13.42 -45.19 0.62
C ASP A 83 14.47 -46.25 0.28
N SER A 84 14.24 -47.49 0.71
CA SER A 84 15.19 -48.58 0.50
C SER A 84 15.47 -48.73 -0.99
N PRO A 85 16.73 -48.84 -1.44
CA PRO A 85 17.00 -49.15 -2.83
C PRO A 85 16.39 -50.52 -3.15
N GLY A 86 15.29 -50.51 -3.91
CA GLY A 86 14.75 -51.69 -4.55
C GLY A 86 15.71 -52.13 -5.64
N PHE A 87 16.69 -52.94 -5.25
CA PHE A 87 17.43 -53.81 -6.17
C PHE A 87 16.51 -54.93 -6.67
#